data_AF-A0A9P7DFW5-F1
#
_entry.id   AF-A0A9P7DFW5-F1
#
_cell.length_a   1.000
_cell.length_b   1.000
_cell.length_c   1.000
_cell.angle_alpha   90.00
_cell.angle_beta   90.00
_cell.angle_gamma   90.00
#
_symmetry.space_group_name_H-M   'P 1'
#
loop_
_entity.id
_entity.type
_entity.pdbx_description
1 polymer ?
#
loop_
_entity_poly.entity_id
_entity_poly.type
_entity_poly.pdbx_seq_one_letter_code
_entity_poly.pdbx_strand_id
1 'polypeptide(L)'
;FDITNVQDGLFEGFLIERVMKHILTGPSSALAGDDFHVSNSCNAVLHRMMAVEAENVAYSAVQARSAITSRDKWSTDDGNFSYRKFYYRIIDVIRNPPDKAWAMATLQHYNLYVKIL
;
A
#
# COMPACT_ATOMS: atom_id res chain seq x y z
N PHE A 1 9.91 -8.68 14.63
CA PHE A 1 10.54 -9.35 13.48
C PHE A 1 10.83 -10.77 13.89
N ASP A 2 10.12 -11.73 13.31
CA ASP A 2 10.30 -13.15 13.54
C ASP A 2 11.05 -13.76 12.36
N ILE A 3 12.24 -14.33 12.60
CA ILE A 3 13.04 -14.96 11.54
C ILE A 3 12.39 -16.24 11.00
N THR A 4 11.53 -16.88 11.80
CA THR A 4 10.82 -18.09 11.41
C THR A 4 9.56 -17.78 10.60
N ASN A 5 9.06 -16.54 10.69
CA ASN A 5 7.95 -16.02 9.90
C ASN A 5 8.26 -14.60 9.39
N VAL A 6 9.06 -14.51 8.33
CA VAL A 6 9.49 -13.24 7.73
C VAL A 6 8.35 -12.43 7.09
N GLN A 7 7.19 -13.05 6.89
CA GLN A 7 6.01 -12.40 6.31
C GLN A 7 5.15 -11.72 7.39
N ASP A 8 5.31 -12.07 8.66
CA ASP A 8 4.55 -11.49 9.76
C ASP A 8 4.73 -9.97 9.85
N GLY A 9 3.61 -9.24 9.76
CA GLY A 9 3.56 -7.78 9.72
C GLY A 9 4.17 -7.13 8.47
N LEU A 10 4.59 -7.91 7.46
CA LEU A 10 5.09 -7.37 6.20
C LEU A 10 3.97 -6.62 5.47
N PHE A 11 4.27 -5.39 5.07
CA PHE A 11 3.32 -4.42 4.51
C PHE A 11 2.30 -3.82 5.48
N GLU A 12 2.23 -4.23 6.75
CA GLU A 12 1.28 -3.69 7.74
C GLU A 12 1.91 -2.57 8.61
N GLY A 13 3.02 -2.00 8.14
CA GLY A 13 3.67 -0.88 8.80
C GLY A 13 2.96 0.45 8.54
N PHE A 14 2.95 1.32 9.55
CA PHE A 14 2.28 2.64 9.52
C PHE A 14 2.59 3.48 8.27
N LEU A 15 3.79 3.37 7.69
CA LEU A 15 4.18 4.18 6.54
C LEU A 15 3.33 3.86 5.31
N ILE A 16 3.15 2.57 4.99
CA ILE A 16 2.41 2.16 3.80
C ILE A 16 0.92 2.44 4.00
N GLU A 17 0.38 2.22 5.20
CA GLU A 17 -0.99 2.58 5.55
C GLU A 17 -1.27 4.06 5.31
N ARG A 18 -0.40 4.94 5.82
CA ARG A 18 -0.56 6.39 5.68
C ARG A 18 -0.47 6.83 4.23
N VAL A 19 0.47 6.27 3.46
CA VAL A 19 0.61 6.57 2.04
C VAL A 19 -0.61 6.08 1.26
N MET A 20 -1.11 4.88 1.57
CA MET A 20 -2.30 4.33 0.92
C MET A 20 -3.53 5.18 1.21
N LYS A 21 -3.77 5.56 2.48
CA LYS A 21 -4.84 6.49 2.87
C LYS A 21 -4.69 7.84 2.16
N HIS A 22 -3.48 8.40 2.13
CA HIS A 22 -3.22 9.66 1.45
C HIS A 22 -3.60 9.61 -0.04
N ILE A 23 -3.23 8.52 -0.72
CA ILE A 23 -3.48 8.34 -2.16
C ILE A 23 -4.96 8.03 -2.43
N LEU A 24 -5.55 7.10 -1.69
CA LEU A 24 -6.88 6.56 -2.01
C LEU A 24 -8.02 7.40 -1.46
N THR A 25 -7.90 7.87 -0.21
CA THR A 25 -8.97 8.57 0.51
C THR A 25 -8.69 10.07 0.69
N GLY A 26 -7.42 10.47 0.72
CA GLY A 26 -6.98 11.86 0.68
C GLY A 26 -6.06 12.27 1.84
N PRO A 27 -5.39 13.43 1.77
CA PRO A 27 -4.34 13.81 2.71
C PRO A 27 -4.75 13.85 4.19
N SER A 28 -5.95 14.37 4.49
CA SER A 28 -6.47 14.47 5.85
C SER A 28 -6.71 13.11 6.50
N SER A 29 -7.03 12.08 5.71
CA SER A 29 -7.25 10.73 6.21
C SER A 29 -5.97 10.01 6.63
N ALA A 30 -4.81 10.43 6.12
CA ALA A 30 -3.55 9.73 6.33
C ALA A 30 -3.13 9.71 7.81
N LEU A 31 -3.35 10.80 8.53
CA LEU A 31 -3.03 10.91 9.96
C LEU A 31 -4.26 10.79 10.87
N ALA A 32 -5.45 10.71 10.28
CA ALA A 32 -6.66 10.46 11.04
C ALA A 32 -6.67 9.01 11.54
N GLY A 33 -7.21 8.82 12.74
CA GLY A 33 -7.63 7.50 13.22
C GLY A 33 -8.85 7.02 12.45
N ASP A 34 -9.77 6.35 13.13
CA ASP A 34 -10.98 5.82 12.49
C ASP A 34 -12.05 6.90 12.24
N ASP A 35 -11.87 8.08 12.84
CA ASP A 35 -12.78 9.22 12.80
C ASP A 35 -12.45 10.19 11.64
N PHE A 36 -12.66 9.74 10.40
CA PHE A 36 -12.66 10.63 9.24
C PHE A 36 -13.78 10.32 8.25
N HIS A 37 -14.20 11.36 7.53
CA HIS A 37 -15.15 11.25 6.43
C HIS A 37 -14.40 11.09 5.11
N VAL A 38 -14.75 10.04 4.37
CA VAL A 38 -14.26 9.83 3.01
C VAL A 38 -15.02 10.80 2.08
N SER A 39 -14.28 11.59 1.31
CA SER A 39 -14.90 12.45 0.29
C SER A 39 -15.43 11.60 -0.87
N ASN A 40 -16.60 11.96 -1.41
CA ASN A 40 -17.12 11.40 -2.66
C ASN A 40 -16.22 11.68 -3.88
N SER A 41 -15.23 12.58 -3.73
CA SER A 41 -14.24 12.90 -4.76
C SER A 41 -12.88 12.22 -4.52
N CYS A 42 -12.77 11.27 -3.60
CA CYS A 42 -11.50 10.58 -3.36
C CYS A 42 -11.20 9.56 -4.47
N ASN A 43 -9.93 9.20 -4.63
CA ASN A 43 -9.49 8.31 -5.70
C ASN A 43 -10.15 6.93 -5.62
N ALA A 44 -10.38 6.38 -4.42
CA ALA A 44 -11.07 5.10 -4.27
C ALA A 44 -12.49 5.14 -4.87
N VAL A 45 -13.26 6.21 -4.61
CA VAL A 45 -14.59 6.40 -5.18
C VAL A 45 -14.53 6.65 -6.69
N LEU A 46 -13.63 7.53 -7.14
CA LEU A 46 -13.49 7.87 -8.57
C LEU A 46 -13.13 6.64 -9.42
N HIS A 47 -12.28 5.76 -8.89
CA HIS A 47 -11.90 4.51 -9.55
C HIS A 47 -12.89 3.36 -9.29
N ARG A 48 -13.98 3.58 -8.55
CA ARG A 48 -14.98 2.56 -8.20
C ARG A 48 -14.34 1.33 -7.56
N MET A 49 -13.40 1.57 -6.67
CA MET A 49 -12.75 0.49 -5.94
C MET A 49 -13.78 -0.20 -5.05
N MET A 50 -13.76 -1.53 -5.05
CA MET A 50 -14.58 -2.37 -4.15
C MET A 50 -13.74 -3.00 -3.03
N ALA A 51 -12.43 -3.10 -3.24
CA ALA A 51 -11.48 -3.62 -2.29
C ALA A 51 -10.06 -3.11 -2.64
N VAL A 52 -9.16 -3.17 -1.66
CA VAL A 52 -7.72 -3.07 -1.86
C VAL A 52 -7.24 -4.37 -2.50
N GLU A 53 -6.50 -4.23 -3.60
CA GLU A 53 -5.82 -5.32 -4.30
C GLU A 53 -4.30 -5.21 -4.13
N ALA A 54 -3.57 -6.25 -4.55
CA ALA A 54 -2.12 -6.30 -4.47
C ALA A 54 -1.44 -5.10 -5.16
N GLU A 55 -2.02 -4.63 -6.25
CA GLU A 55 -1.59 -3.48 -7.05
C GLU A 55 -1.62 -2.18 -6.24
N ASN A 56 -2.60 -2.01 -5.34
CA ASN A 56 -2.71 -0.84 -4.49
C ASN A 56 -1.62 -0.85 -3.40
N VAL A 57 -1.34 -2.02 -2.82
CA VAL A 57 -0.25 -2.20 -1.84
C VAL A 57 1.09 -1.91 -2.51
N ALA A 58 1.34 -2.50 -3.68
CA ALA A 58 2.56 -2.31 -4.45
C ALA A 58 2.77 -0.84 -4.84
N TYR A 59 1.71 -0.17 -5.31
CA TYR A 59 1.79 1.25 -5.65
C TYR A 59 2.10 2.10 -4.42
N SER A 60 1.42 1.85 -3.31
CA SER A 60 1.64 2.59 -2.06
C SER A 60 3.07 2.41 -1.54
N ALA A 61 3.63 1.20 -1.60
CA ALA A 61 5.02 0.95 -1.23
C ALA A 61 6.02 1.66 -2.15
N VAL A 62 5.76 1.67 -3.46
CA VAL A 62 6.56 2.42 -4.45
C VAL A 62 6.57 3.91 -4.13
N GLN A 63 5.39 4.49 -3.88
CA GLN A 63 5.26 5.91 -3.54
C GLN A 63 5.90 6.23 -2.19
N ALA A 64 5.75 5.35 -1.19
CA ALA A 64 6.40 5.49 0.11
C ALA A 64 7.93 5.56 -0.04
N ARG A 65 8.51 4.63 -0.81
CA ARG A 65 9.96 4.65 -1.09
C ARG A 65 10.36 5.93 -1.81
N SER A 66 9.64 6.33 -2.85
CA SER A 66 9.97 7.53 -3.61
C SER A 66 9.97 8.78 -2.73
N ALA A 67 8.99 8.90 -1.83
CA ALA A 67 8.86 10.04 -0.92
C ALA A 67 9.99 10.16 0.11
N ILE A 68 10.63 9.05 0.48
CA ILE A 68 11.76 9.05 1.43
C ILE A 68 13.13 9.13 0.75
N THR A 69 13.19 9.08 -0.59
CA THR A 69 14.44 9.26 -1.33
C THR A 69 14.82 10.73 -1.46
N SER A 70 16.10 11.03 -1.63
CA SER A 70 16.60 12.39 -1.90
C SER A 70 16.41 12.84 -3.36
N ARG A 71 15.57 12.15 -4.14
CA ARG A 71 15.36 12.48 -5.54
C ARG A 71 14.27 13.52 -5.71
N ASP A 72 14.61 14.61 -6.38
CA ASP A 72 13.67 15.70 -6.65
C ASP A 72 12.68 15.37 -7.78
N LYS A 73 12.96 14.32 -8.56
CA LYS A 73 12.15 13.93 -9.72
C LYS A 73 11.92 12.42 -9.75
N TRP A 74 10.72 12.05 -10.14
CA TRP A 74 10.37 10.67 -10.43
C TRP A 74 11.25 10.11 -11.56
N SER A 75 11.69 8.86 -11.40
CA SER A 75 12.42 8.09 -12.41
C SER A 75 12.11 6.61 -12.22
N THR A 76 12.16 5.83 -13.30
CA THR A 76 11.89 4.37 -13.24
C THR A 76 12.93 3.62 -12.40
N ASP A 77 14.16 4.14 -12.35
CA ASP A 77 15.28 3.53 -11.66
C ASP A 77 15.97 4.54 -10.74
N ASP A 78 16.22 4.12 -9.50
CA ASP A 78 16.97 4.82 -8.47
C ASP A 78 18.32 4.14 -8.19
N GLY A 79 19.31 4.48 -9.01
CA GLY A 79 20.63 3.85 -8.98
C GLY A 79 20.49 2.40 -9.43
N ASN A 80 20.77 1.47 -8.53
CA ASN A 80 20.57 0.03 -8.80
C ASN A 80 19.17 -0.46 -8.43
N PHE A 81 18.31 0.41 -7.88
CA PHE A 81 16.95 0.05 -7.50
C PHE A 81 15.98 0.32 -8.64
N SER A 82 15.20 -0.69 -9.07
CA SER A 82 14.19 -0.49 -10.12
C SER A 82 12.79 -0.47 -9.51
N TYR A 83 12.09 0.66 -9.60
CA TYR A 83 10.73 0.80 -9.09
C TYR A 83 9.77 -0.16 -9.79
N ARG A 84 9.97 -0.40 -11.10
CA ARG A 84 9.20 -1.38 -11.86
C ARG A 84 9.36 -2.79 -11.30
N LYS A 85 10.60 -3.23 -11.07
CA LYS A 85 10.85 -4.57 -10.50
C LYS A 85 10.29 -4.67 -9.09
N PHE A 86 10.43 -3.62 -8.29
CA PHE A 86 9.89 -3.59 -6.93
C PHE A 86 8.37 -3.72 -6.91
N TYR A 87 7.67 -2.96 -7.74
CA TYR A 87 6.21 -3.02 -7.90
C TYR A 87 5.73 -4.45 -8.21
N TYR A 88 6.25 -5.06 -9.28
CA TYR A 88 5.81 -6.39 -9.68
C TYR A 88 6.21 -7.49 -8.70
N ARG A 89 7.33 -7.34 -7.98
CA ARG A 89 7.71 -8.27 -6.91
C ARG A 89 6.74 -8.23 -5.74
N ILE A 90 6.26 -7.05 -5.34
CA ILE A 90 5.25 -6.96 -4.28
C ILE A 90 3.95 -7.64 -4.72
N ILE A 91 3.51 -7.38 -5.95
CA ILE A 91 2.33 -8.06 -6.51
C ILE A 91 2.51 -9.57 -6.48
N ASP A 92 3.66 -10.06 -6.93
CA ASP A 92 3.97 -11.49 -6.95
C ASP A 92 3.96 -12.11 -5.55
N VAL A 93 4.57 -11.43 -4.56
CA VAL A 93 4.57 -11.87 -3.16
C VAL A 93 3.15 -12.00 -2.60
N ILE A 94 2.23 -11.09 -2.95
CA ILE A 94 0.85 -11.10 -2.45
C ILE A 94 -0.04 -12.07 -3.26
N ARG A 95 0.12 -12.15 -4.58
CA ARG A 95 -0.72 -12.99 -5.47
C ARG A 95 -0.27 -14.45 -5.53
N ASN A 96 1.02 -14.72 -5.36
CA ASN A 96 1.62 -16.06 -5.36
C ASN A 96 2.33 -16.37 -4.02
N PRO A 97 1.66 -16.21 -2.87
CA PRO A 97 2.31 -16.39 -1.57
C PRO A 97 2.50 -17.89 -1.26
N PRO A 98 3.57 -18.27 -0.54
CA PRO A 98 3.66 -19.59 0.08
C PRO A 98 2.53 -19.83 1.09
N ASP A 99 2.16 -18.79 1.85
CA ASP A 99 1.03 -18.77 2.76
C ASP A 99 -0.10 -17.87 2.24
N LYS A 100 -1.19 -18.49 1.77
CA LYS A 100 -2.37 -17.77 1.29
C LYS A 100 -3.15 -17.08 2.41
N ALA A 101 -3.10 -17.60 3.64
CA ALA A 101 -3.80 -17.01 4.77
C ALA A 101 -3.19 -15.66 5.13
N TRP A 102 -1.85 -15.58 5.15
CA TRP A 102 -1.12 -14.33 5.32
C TRP A 102 -1.52 -13.28 4.27
N ALA A 103 -1.47 -13.60 2.98
CA ALA A 103 -1.78 -12.62 1.94
C ALA A 103 -3.23 -12.12 2.01
N MET A 104 -4.17 -13.02 2.33
CA MET A 104 -5.57 -12.66 2.53
C MET A 104 -5.74 -11.76 3.76
N ALA A 105 -5.05 -12.06 4.88
CA ALA A 105 -5.07 -11.24 6.08
C ALA A 105 -4.52 -9.84 5.81
N THR A 106 -3.40 -9.72 5.08
CA THR A 106 -2.83 -8.41 4.71
C THR A 106 -3.78 -7.59 3.83
N LEU A 107 -4.42 -8.19 2.83
CA LEU A 107 -5.43 -7.47 2.03
C LEU A 107 -6.66 -7.11 2.86
N GLN A 108 -7.11 -8.00 3.74
CA GLN A 108 -8.25 -7.75 4.61
C GLN A 108 -7.97 -6.62 5.62
N HIS A 109 -6.76 -6.59 6.19
CA HIS A 109 -6.28 -5.47 7.02
C HIS A 109 -6.52 -4.16 6.28
N TYR A 110 -6.00 -4.01 5.07
CA TYR A 110 -6.20 -2.80 4.29
C TYR A 110 -7.66 -2.47 3.96
N ASN A 111 -8.51 -3.46 3.74
CA ASN A 111 -9.95 -3.25 3.53
C ASN A 111 -10.69 -2.77 4.78
N LEU A 112 -10.18 -3.06 5.98
CA LEU A 112 -10.71 -2.51 7.24
C LEU A 112 -10.24 -1.07 7.46
N TYR A 113 -8.97 -0.77 7.15
CA TYR A 113 -8.35 0.51 7.45
C TYR A 113 -8.56 1.58 6.37
N VAL A 114 -8.70 1.18 5.11
CA VAL A 114 -9.08 2.05 4.01
C VAL A 114 -10.57 1.85 3.81
N LYS A 115 -11.38 2.81 4.28
CA LYS A 115 -12.83 2.84 4.05
C LYS A 115 -13.11 3.04 2.57
N ILE A 116 -13.01 1.96 1.81
CA ILE A 116 -13.50 1.85 0.44
C ILE A 116 -15.01 1.57 0.57
N LEU A 117 -15.79 2.21 -0.29
CA LEU A 117 -17.26 2.30 -0.30
C LEU A 117 -18.03 1.16 0.40
#